data_AF-A0A150HXT2-F1
#
_entry.id   AF-A0A150HXT2-F1
#
_cell.length_a   1.000
_cell.length_b   1.000
_cell.length_c   1.000
_cell.angle_alpha   90.00
_cell.angle_beta   90.00
_cell.angle_gamma   90.00
#
_symmetry.space_group_name_H-M   'P 1'
#
loop_
_entity.id
_entity.type
_entity.pdbx_description
1 polymer ?
#
loop_
_entity_poly.entity_id
_entity_poly.type
_entity_poly.pdbx_seq_one_letter_code
_entity_poly.pdbx_strand_id
1 'polypeptide(L)'
;MKTTFEDRPFIKSPFLTKMVNLFDSLRNKKKKYGVASCMLVTGESGSGKSELAKYYAKNNPKIEQVERTHIPVLHYELRSVSTPEEFLRSLLVTIGDPQCGRGARNKGELYERLITLLKVVGIELLILDEIQVIIERRSAKVVTGIADLFKDLINDTEIPIIFMGMPWSRYLVESNQQLARRISYRYTIPPFRISSNEERDDYRRLLMCLSEAYGLSKKIKLEEITMSLRCFSATSGNLAATANLVRDAKMMSEMEDMKVDTDLFAAVLSSYGIDERNNAFLQPMEKLVLRELLVHSDWHFGYRANKNAIIDAEYAEFGVSKSNKVFNLVG
;
A
#
# COMPACT_ATOMS: atom_id res chain seq x y z
N MET A 1 5.41 29.11 12.80
CA MET A 1 5.15 28.27 11.61
C MET A 1 4.40 27.05 12.12
N LYS A 2 3.06 27.01 12.00
CA LYS A 2 2.27 25.84 12.40
C LYS A 2 2.63 24.72 11.43
N THR A 3 3.37 23.71 11.88
CA THR A 3 3.45 22.43 11.19
C THR A 3 2.02 21.91 11.13
N THR A 4 1.38 22.02 9.96
CA THR A 4 0.11 21.36 9.70
C THR A 4 0.33 19.86 9.91
N PHE A 5 -0.40 19.30 10.87
CA PHE A 5 -0.37 17.89 11.28
C PHE A 5 -0.75 16.88 10.18
N GLU A 6 -0.90 17.33 8.94
CA GLU A 6 -1.51 16.59 7.84
C GLU A 6 -0.51 15.77 7.00
N ASP A 7 0.77 16.12 6.98
CA ASP A 7 1.74 15.38 6.15
C ASP A 7 2.31 14.18 6.92
N ARG A 8 1.70 13.00 6.72
CA ARG A 8 2.32 11.71 7.06
C ARG A 8 3.69 11.64 6.39
N PRO A 9 4.81 11.47 7.13
CA PRO A 9 6.11 11.42 6.53
C PRO A 9 6.26 10.18 5.65
N PHE A 10 6.74 10.38 4.42
CA PHE A 10 7.07 9.28 3.51
C PHE A 10 8.52 8.86 3.72
N ILE A 11 8.74 7.76 4.44
CA ILE A 11 10.08 7.24 4.72
C ILE A 11 10.59 6.44 3.51
N LYS A 12 11.67 6.92 2.87
CA LYS A 12 12.28 6.24 1.73
C LYS A 12 13.14 5.07 2.20
N SER A 13 12.68 3.85 1.99
CA SER A 13 13.52 2.65 2.08
C SER A 13 14.23 2.37 0.74
N PRO A 14 15.28 1.53 0.71
CA PRO A 14 15.90 1.07 -0.53
C PRO A 14 14.88 0.47 -1.51
N PHE A 15 13.93 -0.34 -1.00
CA PHE A 15 12.86 -0.92 -1.79
C PHE A 15 11.93 0.15 -2.39
N LEU A 16 11.45 1.10 -1.58
CA LEU A 16 10.54 2.15 -2.06
C LEU A 16 11.24 3.08 -3.07
N THR A 17 12.52 3.38 -2.86
CA THR A 17 13.33 4.14 -3.81
C THR A 17 13.46 3.39 -5.14
N LYS A 18 13.69 2.08 -5.11
CA LYS A 18 13.67 1.23 -6.32
C LYS A 18 12.31 1.28 -7.02
N MET A 19 11.19 1.23 -6.27
CA MET A 19 9.85 1.31 -6.87
C MET A 19 9.60 2.65 -7.56
N VAL A 20 9.93 3.78 -6.91
CA VAL A 20 9.81 5.12 -7.51
C VAL A 20 10.62 5.21 -8.80
N ASN A 21 11.88 4.77 -8.80
CA ASN A 21 12.72 4.76 -9.99
C ASN A 21 12.15 3.89 -11.12
N LEU A 22 11.51 2.76 -10.77
CA LEU A 22 10.82 1.94 -11.76
C LEU A 22 9.58 2.63 -12.32
N PHE A 23 8.79 3.34 -11.51
CA PHE A 23 7.63 4.09 -11.99
C PHE A 23 8.07 5.20 -12.97
N ASP A 24 9.19 5.86 -12.69
CA ASP A 24 9.81 6.82 -13.62
C ASP A 24 10.28 6.13 -14.90
N SER A 25 10.88 4.93 -14.79
CA SER A 25 11.29 4.14 -15.95
C SER A 25 10.09 3.78 -16.84
N LEU A 26 8.95 3.37 -16.27
CA LEU A 26 7.74 3.07 -17.03
C LEU A 26 7.22 4.29 -17.80
N ARG A 27 7.15 5.45 -17.15
CA ARG A 27 6.76 6.72 -17.81
C ARG A 27 7.72 7.13 -18.90
N ASN A 28 9.02 7.04 -18.64
CA ASN A 28 10.04 7.39 -19.61
C ASN A 28 10.02 6.45 -20.83
N LYS A 29 9.75 5.16 -20.63
CA LYS A 29 9.57 4.20 -21.73
C LYS A 29 8.41 4.59 -22.64
N LYS A 30 7.26 4.93 -22.04
CA LYS A 30 6.13 5.49 -22.79
C LYS A 30 6.55 6.77 -23.53
N LYS A 31 7.04 7.77 -22.82
CA LYS A 31 7.28 9.12 -23.35
C LYS A 31 8.32 9.15 -24.47
N LYS A 32 9.37 8.33 -24.37
CA LYS A 32 10.51 8.34 -25.31
C LYS A 32 10.39 7.30 -26.42
N TYR A 33 9.69 6.19 -26.18
CA TYR A 33 9.71 5.04 -27.09
C TYR A 33 8.32 4.49 -27.43
N GLY A 34 7.22 5.05 -26.89
CA GLY A 34 5.87 4.52 -27.12
C GLY A 34 5.63 3.13 -26.51
N VAL A 35 6.47 2.71 -25.56
CA VAL A 35 6.39 1.36 -24.99
C VAL A 35 5.65 1.37 -23.65
N ALA A 36 4.51 0.69 -23.60
CA ALA A 36 3.76 0.44 -22.38
C ALA A 36 4.19 -0.87 -21.71
N SER A 37 5.01 -0.78 -20.66
CA SER A 37 5.28 -1.91 -19.75
C SER A 37 4.52 -1.69 -18.45
N CYS A 38 3.82 -2.71 -17.96
CA CYS A 38 3.02 -2.62 -16.74
C CYS A 38 3.73 -3.30 -15.57
N MET A 39 3.26 -2.99 -14.36
CA MET A 39 3.79 -3.55 -13.12
C MET A 39 2.66 -4.01 -12.21
N LEU A 40 2.88 -5.12 -11.48
CA LEU A 40 2.09 -5.53 -10.34
C LEU A 40 2.92 -5.33 -9.06
N VAL A 41 2.38 -4.58 -8.10
CA VAL A 41 2.92 -4.39 -6.75
C VAL A 41 1.94 -4.98 -5.74
N THR A 42 2.32 -6.05 -5.06
CA THR A 42 1.50 -6.67 -4.01
C THR A 42 2.07 -6.47 -2.63
N GLY A 43 1.30 -6.76 -1.59
CA GLY A 43 1.74 -6.79 -0.20
C GLY A 43 0.55 -6.84 0.74
N GLU A 44 0.78 -7.18 2.00
CA GLU A 44 -0.28 -7.20 3.02
C GLU A 44 -0.95 -5.84 3.20
N SER A 45 -2.12 -5.84 3.83
CA SER A 45 -2.73 -4.60 4.30
C SER A 45 -1.77 -3.84 5.23
N GLY A 46 -1.67 -2.52 5.07
CA GLY A 46 -0.74 -1.70 5.83
C GLY A 46 0.74 -1.76 5.41
N SER A 47 1.08 -2.44 4.31
CA SER A 47 2.46 -2.47 3.76
C SER A 47 2.95 -1.15 3.13
N GLY A 48 2.08 -0.15 2.97
CA GLY A 48 2.45 1.16 2.40
C GLY A 48 2.24 1.32 0.89
N LYS A 49 1.57 0.38 0.21
CA LYS A 49 1.23 0.47 -1.23
C LYS A 49 0.51 1.78 -1.58
N SER A 50 -0.59 2.09 -0.90
CA SER A 50 -1.37 3.29 -1.17
C SER A 50 -0.60 4.58 -0.88
N GLU A 51 0.27 4.58 0.13
CA GLU A 51 1.12 5.74 0.41
C GLU A 51 2.22 5.91 -0.64
N LEU A 52 2.76 4.82 -1.20
CA LEU A 52 3.66 4.88 -2.36
C LEU A 52 2.95 5.46 -3.59
N ALA A 53 1.72 5.03 -3.87
CA ALA A 53 0.93 5.55 -4.98
C ALA A 53 0.64 7.05 -4.82
N LYS A 54 0.14 7.45 -3.65
CA LYS A 54 -0.14 8.86 -3.31
C LYS A 54 1.12 9.71 -3.34
N TYR A 55 2.23 9.24 -2.77
CA TYR A 55 3.51 9.93 -2.81
C TYR A 55 3.94 10.18 -4.26
N TYR A 56 3.89 9.15 -5.12
CA TYR A 56 4.32 9.30 -6.50
C TYR A 56 3.40 10.25 -7.31
N ALA A 57 2.09 10.19 -7.10
CA ALA A 57 1.14 11.11 -7.72
C ALA A 57 1.31 12.56 -7.21
N LYS A 58 1.54 12.77 -5.89
CA LYS A 58 1.80 14.10 -5.30
C LYS A 58 3.04 14.75 -5.90
N ASN A 59 4.08 13.96 -6.19
CA ASN A 59 5.31 14.44 -6.84
C ASN A 59 5.20 14.58 -8.37
N ASN A 60 4.06 14.20 -8.96
CA ASN A 60 3.75 14.37 -10.37
C ASN A 60 2.35 14.99 -10.53
N PRO A 61 2.15 16.23 -10.03
CA PRO A 61 0.83 16.81 -9.89
C PRO A 61 0.21 17.14 -11.24
N LYS A 62 -1.11 17.31 -11.24
CA LYS A 62 -1.83 17.91 -12.37
C LYS A 62 -1.36 19.34 -12.60
N ILE A 63 -1.29 19.76 -13.86
CA ILE A 63 -0.82 21.08 -14.29
C ILE A 63 -1.89 21.67 -15.19
N GLU A 64 -2.45 22.81 -14.82
CA GLU A 64 -3.35 23.58 -15.69
C GLU A 64 -2.50 24.25 -16.78
N GLN A 65 -2.75 23.91 -18.03
CA GLN A 65 -2.15 24.52 -19.22
C GLN A 65 -3.21 25.37 -19.93
N VAL A 66 -2.76 26.26 -20.82
CA VAL A 66 -3.65 27.20 -21.53
C VAL A 66 -4.79 26.48 -22.27
N GLU A 67 -4.49 25.33 -22.87
CA GLU A 67 -5.44 24.59 -23.74
C GLU A 67 -6.00 23.32 -23.09
N ARG A 68 -5.46 22.90 -21.95
CA ARG A 68 -5.85 21.64 -21.28
C ARG A 68 -5.39 21.55 -19.83
N THR A 69 -6.03 20.69 -19.06
CA THR A 69 -5.47 20.17 -17.81
C THR A 69 -4.59 18.96 -18.12
N HIS A 70 -3.28 19.06 -17.86
CA HIS A 70 -2.33 17.95 -18.03
C HIS A 70 -2.20 17.14 -16.73
N ILE A 71 -2.48 15.84 -16.79
CA ILE A 71 -2.46 14.93 -15.63
C ILE A 71 -1.42 13.85 -15.90
N PRO A 72 -0.13 14.03 -15.54
CA PRO A 72 0.91 13.08 -15.92
C PRO A 72 0.75 11.71 -15.23
N VAL A 73 0.31 11.69 -13.98
CA VAL A 73 0.06 10.47 -13.20
C VAL A 73 -1.34 10.52 -12.65
N LEU A 74 -2.13 9.48 -12.95
CA LEU A 74 -3.45 9.31 -12.35
C LEU A 74 -3.40 8.17 -11.34
N HIS A 75 -3.64 8.48 -10.07
CA HIS A 75 -3.89 7.49 -9.02
C HIS A 75 -5.40 7.29 -8.87
N TYR A 76 -5.86 6.04 -8.98
CA TYR A 76 -7.26 5.67 -8.86
C TYR A 76 -7.39 4.44 -7.95
N GLU A 77 -8.13 4.61 -6.86
CA GLU A 77 -8.44 3.57 -5.88
C GLU A 77 -9.76 2.89 -6.25
N LEU A 78 -9.75 1.57 -6.47
CA LEU A 78 -10.93 0.82 -6.89
C LEU A 78 -11.91 0.66 -5.73
N ARG A 79 -12.96 1.49 -5.69
CA ARG A 79 -14.03 1.40 -4.70
C ARG A 79 -15.28 0.76 -5.30
N SER A 80 -15.57 -0.48 -4.93
CA SER A 80 -16.82 -1.18 -5.26
C SER A 80 -17.12 -1.39 -6.75
N VAL A 81 -16.10 -1.39 -7.62
CA VAL A 81 -16.26 -1.70 -9.05
C VAL A 81 -16.83 -3.11 -9.23
N SER A 82 -17.97 -3.24 -9.91
CA SER A 82 -18.65 -4.53 -10.11
C SER A 82 -18.67 -5.02 -11.55
N THR A 83 -18.52 -4.12 -12.52
CA THR A 83 -18.49 -4.46 -13.94
C THR A 83 -17.46 -3.63 -14.70
N PRO A 84 -17.04 -4.08 -15.90
CA PRO A 84 -16.24 -3.25 -16.81
C PRO A 84 -16.84 -1.87 -17.08
N GLU A 85 -18.18 -1.76 -17.12
CA GLU A 85 -18.85 -0.48 -17.39
C GLU A 85 -18.74 0.49 -16.22
N GLU A 86 -18.93 0.00 -14.99
CA GLU A 86 -18.75 0.81 -13.78
C GLU A 86 -17.31 1.30 -13.63
N PHE A 87 -16.33 0.46 -13.97
CA PHE A 87 -14.92 0.86 -14.00
C PHE A 87 -14.73 2.05 -14.95
N LEU A 88 -15.21 1.94 -16.19
CA LEU A 88 -15.09 3.00 -17.20
C LEU A 88 -15.75 4.30 -16.73
N ARG A 89 -16.98 4.25 -16.20
CA ARG A 89 -17.68 5.43 -15.69
C ARG A 89 -16.94 6.07 -14.52
N SER A 90 -16.47 5.26 -13.57
CA SER A 90 -15.76 5.79 -12.40
C SER A 90 -14.41 6.42 -12.77
N LEU A 91 -13.68 5.82 -13.73
CA LEU A 91 -12.43 6.39 -14.21
C LEU A 91 -12.65 7.69 -15.00
N LEU A 92 -13.69 7.76 -15.84
CA LEU A 92 -14.11 9.00 -16.52
C LEU A 92 -14.40 10.13 -15.52
N VAL A 93 -15.19 9.84 -14.48
CA VAL A 93 -15.47 10.81 -13.40
C VAL A 93 -14.17 11.26 -12.72
N THR A 94 -13.25 10.33 -12.46
CA THR A 94 -11.98 10.64 -11.77
C THR A 94 -11.08 11.56 -12.62
N ILE A 95 -11.06 11.37 -13.94
CA ILE A 95 -10.27 12.21 -14.85
C ILE A 95 -10.90 13.60 -15.02
N GLY A 96 -12.22 13.73 -14.76
CA GLY A 96 -12.96 14.98 -14.89
C GLY A 96 -13.82 15.05 -16.16
N ASP A 97 -14.39 13.93 -16.63
CA ASP A 97 -15.37 13.92 -17.72
C ASP A 97 -16.53 14.89 -17.40
N PRO A 98 -16.80 15.92 -18.23
CA PRO A 98 -17.87 16.89 -17.99
C PRO A 98 -19.26 16.26 -17.92
N GLN A 99 -19.46 15.10 -18.55
CA GLN A 99 -20.73 14.37 -18.50
C GLN A 99 -20.80 13.40 -17.30
N CYS A 100 -19.78 13.35 -16.45
CA CYS A 100 -19.68 12.45 -15.29
C CYS A 100 -19.94 10.98 -15.65
N GLY A 101 -19.44 10.53 -16.78
CA GLY A 101 -19.66 9.19 -17.31
C GLY A 101 -21.10 8.91 -17.76
N ARG A 102 -21.97 9.92 -17.89
CA ARG A 102 -23.35 9.81 -18.40
C ARG A 102 -23.41 10.06 -19.91
N GLY A 103 -24.59 9.83 -20.50
CA GLY A 103 -24.86 10.13 -21.92
C GLY A 103 -24.34 9.10 -22.93
N ALA A 104 -23.45 8.20 -22.53
CA ALA A 104 -23.05 7.06 -23.35
C ALA A 104 -24.13 5.97 -23.35
N ARG A 105 -24.47 5.47 -24.54
CA ARG A 105 -25.54 4.49 -24.77
C ARG A 105 -25.11 3.05 -24.49
N ASN A 106 -23.81 2.78 -24.55
CA ASN A 106 -23.23 1.45 -24.38
C ASN A 106 -21.78 1.52 -23.87
N LYS A 107 -21.22 0.36 -23.53
CA LYS A 107 -19.83 0.21 -23.06
C LYS A 107 -18.80 0.73 -24.07
N GLY A 108 -19.03 0.55 -25.38
CA GLY A 108 -18.12 1.00 -26.43
C GLY A 108 -17.97 2.52 -26.46
N GLU A 109 -19.08 3.24 -26.38
CA GLU A 109 -19.06 4.71 -26.31
C GLU A 109 -18.35 5.24 -25.06
N LEU A 110 -18.51 4.57 -23.90
CA LEU A 110 -17.74 4.91 -22.70
C LEU A 110 -16.25 4.68 -22.89
N TYR A 111 -15.88 3.58 -23.56
CA TYR A 111 -14.50 3.20 -23.80
C TYR A 111 -13.79 4.18 -24.74
N GLU A 112 -14.40 4.51 -25.88
CA GLU A 112 -13.86 5.49 -26.83
C GLU A 112 -13.70 6.88 -26.21
N ARG A 113 -14.68 7.29 -25.39
CA ARG A 113 -14.60 8.54 -24.64
C ARG A 113 -13.44 8.53 -23.66
N LEU A 114 -13.25 7.43 -22.92
CA LEU A 114 -12.15 7.29 -21.98
C LEU A 114 -10.80 7.37 -22.70
N ILE A 115 -10.62 6.64 -23.82
CA ILE A 115 -9.39 6.70 -24.62
C ILE A 115 -9.09 8.13 -25.04
N THR A 116 -10.11 8.83 -25.57
CA THR A 116 -9.99 10.22 -26.00
C THR A 116 -9.54 11.10 -24.84
N LEU A 117 -10.21 10.99 -23.69
CA LEU A 117 -9.91 11.82 -22.53
C LEU A 117 -8.50 11.55 -21.99
N LEU A 118 -8.10 10.28 -21.84
CA LEU A 118 -6.76 9.88 -21.41
C LEU A 118 -5.65 10.49 -22.29
N LYS A 119 -5.88 10.54 -23.61
CA LYS A 119 -4.96 11.16 -24.58
C LYS A 119 -4.94 12.68 -24.45
N VAL A 120 -6.11 13.32 -24.37
CA VAL A 120 -6.25 14.78 -24.26
C VAL A 120 -5.58 15.31 -22.99
N VAL A 121 -5.87 14.70 -21.83
CA VAL A 121 -5.26 15.12 -20.55
C VAL A 121 -3.79 14.71 -20.41
N GLY A 122 -3.26 13.93 -21.36
CA GLY A 122 -1.84 13.59 -21.42
C GLY A 122 -1.37 12.65 -20.31
N ILE A 123 -2.20 11.67 -19.90
CA ILE A 123 -1.79 10.70 -18.86
C ILE A 123 -0.58 9.90 -19.31
N GLU A 124 0.46 9.84 -18.49
CA GLU A 124 1.70 9.11 -18.76
C GLU A 124 1.77 7.79 -17.99
N LEU A 125 1.02 7.66 -16.89
CA LEU A 125 0.97 6.49 -16.02
C LEU A 125 -0.35 6.42 -15.28
N LEU A 126 -0.94 5.23 -15.23
CA LEU A 126 -2.12 4.94 -14.43
C LEU A 126 -1.71 4.05 -13.24
N ILE A 127 -2.05 4.45 -12.02
CA ILE A 127 -1.89 3.64 -10.82
C ILE A 127 -3.28 3.21 -10.36
N LEU A 128 -3.54 1.91 -10.41
CA LEU A 128 -4.77 1.29 -9.94
C LEU A 128 -4.50 0.66 -8.58
N ASP A 129 -5.07 1.22 -7.52
CA ASP A 129 -4.94 0.72 -6.15
C ASP A 129 -6.18 -0.10 -5.75
N GLU A 130 -6.02 -1.00 -4.77
CA GLU A 130 -7.06 -1.91 -4.28
C GLU A 130 -7.63 -2.88 -5.34
N ILE A 131 -6.79 -3.37 -6.27
CA ILE A 131 -7.27 -4.23 -7.37
C ILE A 131 -7.83 -5.58 -6.91
N GLN A 132 -7.53 -6.00 -5.68
CA GLN A 132 -8.12 -7.20 -5.06
C GLN A 132 -9.66 -7.15 -5.01
N VAL A 133 -10.26 -5.95 -4.96
CA VAL A 133 -11.72 -5.78 -4.95
C VAL A 133 -12.39 -6.46 -6.15
N ILE A 134 -11.68 -6.56 -7.28
CA ILE A 134 -12.14 -7.28 -8.47
C ILE A 134 -12.27 -8.79 -8.22
N ILE A 135 -11.34 -9.37 -7.46
CA ILE A 135 -11.27 -10.81 -7.18
C ILE A 135 -12.28 -11.18 -6.10
N GLU A 136 -12.33 -10.42 -5.00
CA GLU A 136 -13.02 -10.81 -3.77
C GLU A 136 -14.53 -10.93 -3.93
N ARG A 137 -15.11 -10.18 -4.87
CA ARG A 137 -16.56 -9.98 -4.96
C ARG A 137 -17.20 -10.60 -6.20
N ARG A 138 -16.44 -11.33 -7.03
CA ARG A 138 -16.86 -11.61 -8.42
C ARG A 138 -16.60 -13.05 -8.87
N SER A 139 -17.37 -13.46 -9.87
CA SER A 139 -17.15 -14.71 -10.58
C SER A 139 -15.92 -14.61 -11.48
N ALA A 140 -15.29 -15.75 -11.77
CA ALA A 140 -14.14 -15.82 -12.69
C ALA A 140 -14.41 -15.12 -14.03
N LYS A 141 -15.64 -15.23 -14.57
CA LYS A 141 -16.06 -14.56 -15.81
C LYS A 141 -15.93 -13.04 -15.74
N VAL A 142 -16.31 -12.42 -14.61
CA VAL A 142 -16.23 -10.96 -14.45
C VAL A 142 -14.76 -10.54 -14.26
N VAL A 143 -13.98 -11.30 -13.50
CA VAL A 143 -12.54 -11.06 -13.34
C VAL A 143 -11.84 -11.06 -14.71
N THR A 144 -12.10 -12.09 -15.53
CA THR A 144 -11.55 -12.17 -16.91
C THR A 144 -12.02 -11.00 -17.78
N GLY A 145 -13.30 -10.59 -17.69
CA GLY A 145 -13.82 -9.47 -18.46
C GLY A 145 -13.20 -8.11 -18.10
N ILE A 146 -12.82 -7.90 -16.83
CA ILE A 146 -12.07 -6.72 -16.40
C ILE A 146 -10.59 -6.83 -16.79
N ALA A 147 -9.99 -8.01 -16.71
CA ALA A 147 -8.62 -8.24 -17.18
C ALA A 147 -8.49 -7.99 -18.69
N ASP A 148 -9.49 -8.39 -19.48
CA ASP A 148 -9.58 -8.05 -20.91
C ASP A 148 -9.68 -6.54 -21.14
N LEU A 149 -10.50 -5.85 -20.34
CA LEU A 149 -10.59 -4.39 -20.43
C LEU A 149 -9.24 -3.71 -20.17
N PHE A 150 -8.48 -4.15 -19.15
CA PHE A 150 -7.15 -3.59 -18.90
C PHE A 150 -6.19 -3.87 -20.04
N LYS A 151 -6.24 -5.08 -20.60
CA LYS A 151 -5.43 -5.44 -21.77
C LYS A 151 -5.76 -4.55 -22.97
N ASP A 152 -7.04 -4.34 -23.28
CA ASP A 152 -7.47 -3.45 -24.36
C ASP A 152 -7.00 -2.02 -24.09
N LEU A 153 -7.19 -1.52 -22.86
CA LEU A 153 -6.78 -0.17 -22.47
C LEU A 153 -5.27 0.05 -22.65
N ILE A 154 -4.44 -0.91 -22.27
CA ILE A 154 -2.98 -0.84 -22.46
C ILE A 154 -2.64 -0.79 -23.95
N ASN A 155 -3.28 -1.61 -24.78
CA ASN A 155 -2.99 -1.69 -26.21
C ASN A 155 -3.41 -0.40 -26.94
N ASP A 156 -4.58 0.17 -26.63
CA ASP A 156 -5.15 1.28 -27.41
C ASP A 156 -4.63 2.66 -26.96
N THR A 157 -4.08 2.75 -25.75
CA THR A 157 -3.57 3.99 -25.17
C THR A 157 -2.06 4.04 -25.04
N GLU A 158 -1.39 2.89 -25.06
CA GLU A 158 0.03 2.75 -24.71
C GLU A 158 0.38 3.37 -23.34
N ILE A 159 -0.59 3.44 -22.43
CA ILE A 159 -0.39 3.92 -21.06
C ILE A 159 0.06 2.73 -20.20
N PRO A 160 1.25 2.81 -19.56
CA PRO A 160 1.63 1.82 -18.56
C PRO A 160 0.70 1.89 -17.34
N ILE A 161 0.34 0.72 -16.83
CA ILE A 161 -0.49 0.59 -15.64
C ILE A 161 0.34 -0.05 -14.51
N ILE A 162 0.30 0.55 -13.33
CA ILE A 162 0.75 -0.07 -12.09
C ILE A 162 -0.48 -0.56 -11.34
N PHE A 163 -0.55 -1.87 -11.17
CA PHE A 163 -1.58 -2.55 -10.39
C PHE A 163 -1.08 -2.71 -8.95
N MET A 164 -1.81 -2.22 -7.97
CA MET A 164 -1.51 -2.37 -6.55
C MET A 164 -2.64 -3.09 -5.83
N GLY A 165 -2.29 -4.07 -4.99
CA GLY A 165 -3.29 -4.77 -4.20
C GLY A 165 -2.75 -5.82 -3.23
N MET A 166 -3.66 -6.60 -2.64
CA MET A 166 -3.35 -7.73 -1.75
C MET A 166 -2.56 -8.84 -2.50
N PRO A 167 -1.87 -9.76 -1.81
CA PRO A 167 -1.02 -10.78 -2.46
C PRO A 167 -1.74 -11.59 -3.54
N TRP A 168 -3.00 -11.97 -3.30
CA TRP A 168 -3.84 -12.69 -4.25
C TRP A 168 -4.25 -11.89 -5.49
N SER A 169 -3.95 -10.58 -5.56
CA SER A 169 -4.14 -9.75 -6.76
C SER A 169 -3.43 -10.31 -8.00
N ARG A 170 -2.43 -11.19 -7.81
CA ARG A 170 -1.81 -11.99 -8.87
C ARG A 170 -2.83 -12.77 -9.71
N TYR A 171 -3.93 -13.23 -9.13
CA TYR A 171 -4.94 -14.01 -9.83
C TYR A 171 -5.68 -13.22 -10.91
N LEU A 172 -5.85 -11.90 -10.73
CA LEU A 172 -6.39 -11.04 -11.80
C LEU A 172 -5.50 -11.14 -13.04
N VAL A 173 -4.19 -11.08 -12.84
CA VAL A 173 -3.21 -11.13 -13.93
C VAL A 173 -3.14 -12.54 -14.52
N GLU A 174 -3.16 -13.58 -13.69
CA GLU A 174 -3.12 -14.98 -14.13
C GLU A 174 -4.40 -15.38 -14.89
N SER A 175 -5.53 -14.70 -14.63
CA SER A 175 -6.80 -14.95 -15.33
C SER A 175 -6.76 -14.61 -16.83
N ASN A 176 -5.76 -13.85 -17.29
CA ASN A 176 -5.62 -13.43 -18.68
C ASN A 176 -4.15 -13.42 -19.11
N GLN A 177 -3.75 -14.42 -19.92
CA GLN A 177 -2.37 -14.53 -20.41
C GLN A 177 -1.90 -13.33 -21.23
N GLN A 178 -2.81 -12.62 -21.92
CA GLN A 178 -2.44 -11.44 -22.71
C GLN A 178 -2.12 -10.26 -21.80
N LEU A 179 -2.91 -10.05 -20.73
CA LEU A 179 -2.58 -9.08 -19.69
C LEU A 179 -1.27 -9.45 -18.97
N ALA A 180 -1.09 -10.73 -18.62
CA ALA A 180 0.11 -11.22 -17.96
C ALA A 180 1.40 -10.90 -18.74
N ARG A 181 1.36 -10.96 -20.08
CA ARG A 181 2.49 -10.60 -20.95
C ARG A 181 2.82 -9.11 -20.96
N ARG A 182 1.86 -8.23 -20.63
CA ARG A 182 2.07 -6.77 -20.52
C ARG A 182 2.64 -6.37 -19.16
N ILE A 183 2.49 -7.21 -18.14
CA ILE A 183 3.02 -6.97 -16.80
C ILE A 183 4.44 -7.54 -16.72
N SER A 184 5.41 -6.70 -17.08
CA SER A 184 6.84 -7.05 -17.12
C SER A 184 7.49 -7.07 -15.74
N TYR A 185 6.90 -6.39 -14.76
CA TYR A 185 7.46 -6.26 -13.42
C TYR A 185 6.46 -6.75 -12.37
N ARG A 186 6.94 -7.57 -11.44
CA ARG A 186 6.15 -8.10 -10.33
C ARG A 186 6.97 -7.98 -9.07
N TYR A 187 6.48 -7.22 -8.10
CA TYR A 187 7.15 -6.99 -6.83
C TYR A 187 6.15 -7.15 -5.69
N THR A 188 6.61 -7.76 -4.61
CA THR A 188 5.90 -7.76 -3.33
C THR A 188 6.63 -6.81 -2.40
N ILE A 189 5.92 -5.89 -1.74
CA ILE A 189 6.50 -5.05 -0.70
C ILE A 189 6.90 -5.97 0.46
N PRO A 190 8.20 -6.04 0.82
CA PRO A 190 8.64 -6.91 1.90
C PRO A 190 8.08 -6.42 3.24
N PRO A 191 7.62 -7.33 4.11
CA PRO A 191 7.28 -6.98 5.49
C PRO A 191 8.56 -6.66 6.28
N PHE A 192 8.43 -5.92 7.38
CA PHE A 192 9.52 -5.85 8.36
C PHE A 192 9.57 -7.15 9.17
N ARG A 193 10.79 -7.60 9.45
CA ARG A 193 11.07 -8.87 10.12
C ARG A 193 11.99 -8.64 11.32
N ILE A 194 12.12 -9.66 12.15
CA ILE A 194 12.88 -9.63 13.39
C ILE A 194 13.81 -10.85 13.54
N SER A 195 13.71 -11.85 12.66
CA SER A 195 14.41 -13.12 12.77
C SER A 195 15.95 -12.96 12.75
N SER A 196 16.46 -12.08 11.89
CA SER A 196 17.90 -11.81 11.74
C SER A 196 18.34 -10.46 12.30
N ASN A 197 19.65 -10.26 12.52
CA ASN A 197 20.20 -8.97 12.96
C ASN A 197 19.96 -7.87 11.91
N GLU A 198 20.10 -8.18 10.63
CA GLU A 198 19.91 -7.21 9.54
C GLU A 198 18.47 -6.71 9.46
N GLU A 199 17.49 -7.62 9.57
CA GLU A 199 16.07 -7.27 9.57
C GLU A 199 15.68 -6.44 10.81
N ARG A 200 16.25 -6.78 11.98
CA ARG A 200 16.12 -5.97 13.20
C ARG A 200 16.64 -4.55 12.99
N ASP A 201 17.81 -4.41 12.36
CA ASP A 201 18.40 -3.11 12.08
C ASP A 201 17.57 -2.30 11.07
N ASP A 202 16.96 -2.95 10.07
CA ASP A 202 16.03 -2.28 9.15
C ASP A 202 14.78 -1.74 9.85
N TYR A 203 14.18 -2.51 10.77
CA TYR A 203 13.05 -2.04 11.56
C TYR A 203 13.46 -0.89 12.51
N ARG A 204 14.63 -0.99 13.15
CA ARG A 204 15.18 0.09 14.00
C ARG A 204 15.43 1.37 13.19
N ARG A 205 15.93 1.26 11.95
CA ARG A 205 16.08 2.41 11.04
C ARG A 205 14.73 3.06 10.70
N LEU A 206 13.68 2.27 10.45
CA LEU A 206 12.33 2.81 10.27
C LEU A 206 11.90 3.63 11.49
N LEU A 207 12.06 3.07 12.69
CA LEU A 207 11.67 3.74 13.94
C LEU A 207 12.48 5.02 14.19
N MET A 208 13.78 5.02 13.90
CA MET A 208 14.63 6.21 13.95
C MET A 208 14.08 7.30 13.02
N CYS A 209 13.84 6.96 11.75
CA CYS A 209 13.32 7.89 10.75
C CYS A 209 11.93 8.44 11.11
N LEU A 210 11.03 7.59 11.62
CA LEU A 210 9.71 8.03 12.10
C LEU A 210 9.85 8.97 13.32
N SER A 211 10.71 8.61 14.29
CA SER A 211 10.97 9.42 15.47
C SER A 211 11.53 10.79 15.11
N GLU A 212 12.45 10.87 14.16
CA GLU A 212 12.98 12.14 13.64
C GLU A 212 11.91 12.95 12.92
N ALA A 213 11.14 12.32 12.03
CA ALA A 213 10.10 12.99 11.26
C ALA A 213 8.99 13.60 12.14
N TYR A 214 8.64 12.94 13.25
CA TYR A 214 7.69 13.45 14.23
C TYR A 214 8.32 14.30 15.35
N GLY A 215 9.63 14.54 15.31
CA GLY A 215 10.34 15.35 16.31
C GLY A 215 10.42 14.72 17.71
N LEU A 216 10.33 13.39 17.79
CA LEU A 216 10.43 12.62 19.04
C LEU A 216 11.86 12.19 19.37
N SER A 217 12.78 12.20 18.40
CA SER A 217 14.13 11.62 18.51
C SER A 217 15.06 12.25 19.56
N LYS A 218 14.71 13.45 20.05
CA LYS A 218 15.38 14.12 21.17
C LYS A 218 14.82 13.72 22.54
N LYS A 219 13.59 13.21 22.58
CA LYS A 219 12.87 12.85 23.80
C LYS A 219 12.97 11.35 24.09
N ILE A 220 12.89 10.52 23.04
CA ILE A 220 12.99 9.06 23.12
C ILE A 220 13.74 8.49 21.91
N LYS A 221 14.54 7.44 22.16
CA LYS A 221 15.25 6.68 21.12
C LYS A 221 14.47 5.39 20.82
N LEU A 222 13.64 5.43 19.77
CA LEU A 222 12.80 4.29 19.39
C LEU A 222 13.61 3.16 18.75
N GLU A 223 14.76 3.50 18.18
CA GLU A 223 15.74 2.59 17.60
C GLU A 223 16.54 1.82 18.66
N GLU A 224 16.40 2.13 19.94
CA GLU A 224 16.99 1.30 21.00
C GLU A 224 16.34 -0.07 21.07
N ILE A 225 17.13 -1.09 21.44
CA ILE A 225 16.71 -2.49 21.32
C ILE A 225 15.39 -2.74 22.07
N THR A 226 15.27 -2.28 23.31
CA THR A 226 14.06 -2.50 24.12
C THR A 226 12.83 -1.84 23.49
N MET A 227 12.92 -0.59 23.07
CA MET A 227 11.81 0.13 22.43
C MET A 227 11.42 -0.49 21.10
N SER A 228 12.42 -0.88 20.29
CA SER A 228 12.18 -1.48 18.98
C SER A 228 11.46 -2.82 19.09
N LEU A 229 11.83 -3.68 20.05
CA LEU A 229 11.15 -4.95 20.29
C LEU A 229 9.71 -4.76 20.82
N ARG A 230 9.47 -3.75 21.67
CA ARG A 230 8.12 -3.42 22.15
C ARG A 230 7.23 -2.91 21.01
N CYS A 231 7.76 -2.03 20.16
CA CYS A 231 7.06 -1.55 18.96
C CYS A 231 6.76 -2.70 18.00
N PHE A 232 7.72 -3.60 17.78
CA PHE A 232 7.53 -4.76 16.91
C PHE A 232 6.48 -5.71 17.49
N SER A 233 6.52 -5.99 18.80
CA SER A 233 5.51 -6.80 19.50
C SER A 233 4.11 -6.22 19.33
N ALA A 234 3.97 -4.90 19.49
CA ALA A 234 2.69 -4.20 19.37
C ALA A 234 2.13 -4.18 17.94
N THR A 235 2.99 -4.27 16.91
CA THR A 235 2.61 -3.97 15.52
C THR A 235 2.85 -5.12 14.56
N SER A 236 3.51 -6.19 15.01
CA SER A 236 3.96 -7.33 14.19
C SER A 236 4.76 -6.90 12.95
N GLY A 237 5.53 -5.81 13.06
CA GLY A 237 6.29 -5.24 11.95
C GLY A 237 5.44 -4.62 10.82
N ASN A 238 4.13 -4.46 11.02
CA ASN A 238 3.25 -3.81 10.04
C ASN A 238 3.60 -2.32 9.94
N LEU A 239 3.91 -1.85 8.72
CA LEU A 239 4.39 -0.48 8.50
C LEU A 239 3.34 0.56 8.91
N ALA A 240 2.08 0.38 8.51
CA ALA A 240 1.01 1.32 8.85
C ALA A 240 0.75 1.33 10.37
N ALA A 241 0.69 0.17 11.01
CA ALA A 241 0.51 0.09 12.47
C ALA A 241 1.68 0.75 13.21
N THR A 242 2.92 0.52 12.78
CA THR A 242 4.13 1.15 13.34
C THR A 242 4.10 2.67 13.17
N ALA A 243 3.80 3.16 11.97
CA ALA A 243 3.74 4.59 11.71
C ALA A 243 2.61 5.28 12.50
N ASN A 244 1.44 4.62 12.63
CA ASN A 244 0.33 5.12 13.42
C ASN A 244 0.67 5.15 14.91
N LEU A 245 1.30 4.12 15.47
CA LEU A 245 1.71 4.09 16.87
C LEU A 245 2.61 5.29 17.23
N VAL A 246 3.63 5.57 16.40
CA VAL A 246 4.54 6.71 16.62
C VAL A 246 3.83 8.05 16.45
N ARG A 247 2.97 8.18 15.43
CA ARG A 247 2.19 9.39 15.18
C ARG A 247 1.22 9.69 16.32
N ASP A 248 0.53 8.67 16.78
CA ASP A 248 -0.52 8.80 17.78
C ASP A 248 0.11 9.08 19.16
N ALA A 249 1.32 8.55 19.45
CA ALA A 249 2.13 8.99 20.59
C ALA A 249 2.47 10.49 20.50
N LYS A 250 2.90 10.97 19.32
CA LYS A 250 3.15 12.40 19.11
C LYS A 250 1.90 13.25 19.35
N MET A 251 0.74 12.82 18.84
CA MET A 251 -0.54 13.52 19.01
C MET A 251 -0.98 13.53 20.48
N MET A 252 -0.96 12.37 21.14
CA MET A 252 -1.34 12.23 22.56
C MET A 252 -0.44 13.08 23.47
N SER A 253 0.88 13.09 23.22
CA SER A 253 1.82 13.94 23.97
C SER A 253 1.47 15.43 23.87
N GLU A 254 1.01 15.91 22.71
CA GLU A 254 0.63 17.32 22.55
C GLU A 254 -0.75 17.64 23.09
N MET A 255 -1.71 16.73 22.93
CA MET A 255 -3.08 16.92 23.38
C MET A 255 -3.21 16.88 24.91
N GLU A 256 -2.43 16.02 25.56
CA GLU A 256 -2.52 15.76 27.00
C GLU A 256 -1.32 16.29 27.78
N ASP A 257 -0.40 17.02 27.11
CA ASP A 257 0.87 17.52 27.67
C ASP A 257 1.71 16.41 28.35
N MET A 258 1.61 15.18 27.83
CA MET A 258 2.35 14.04 28.35
C MET A 258 3.81 14.08 27.91
N LYS A 259 4.70 13.65 28.81
CA LYS A 259 6.10 13.41 28.48
C LYS A 259 6.21 12.28 27.46
N VAL A 260 7.14 12.42 26.51
CA VAL A 260 7.42 11.37 25.52
C VAL A 260 8.43 10.40 26.11
N ASP A 261 7.92 9.32 26.68
CA ASP A 261 8.66 8.18 27.21
C ASP A 261 7.87 6.87 26.96
N THR A 262 8.30 5.75 27.56
CA THR A 262 7.66 4.45 27.37
C THR A 262 6.19 4.43 27.82
N ASP A 263 5.84 5.19 28.86
CA ASP A 263 4.49 5.18 29.44
C ASP A 263 3.49 5.86 28.49
N LEU A 264 3.93 6.86 27.71
CA LEU A 264 3.13 7.42 26.62
C LEU A 264 2.74 6.36 25.58
N PHE A 265 3.68 5.51 25.17
CA PHE A 265 3.37 4.44 24.20
C PHE A 265 2.47 3.37 24.81
N ALA A 266 2.60 3.10 26.11
CA ALA A 266 1.65 2.26 26.83
C ALA A 266 0.25 2.88 26.81
N ALA A 267 0.12 4.18 27.10
CA ALA A 267 -1.15 4.90 27.07
C ALA A 267 -1.80 4.89 25.67
N VAL A 268 -1.01 5.04 24.60
CA VAL A 268 -1.51 4.89 23.22
C VAL A 268 -2.11 3.51 22.99
N LEU A 269 -1.42 2.43 23.36
CA LEU A 269 -1.98 1.08 23.21
C LEU A 269 -3.25 0.88 24.05
N SER A 270 -3.29 1.43 25.26
CA SER A 270 -4.51 1.41 26.08
C SER A 270 -5.66 2.18 25.44
N SER A 271 -5.39 3.29 24.74
CA SER A 271 -6.40 4.04 23.98
C SER A 271 -6.94 3.26 22.77
N TYR A 272 -6.16 2.32 22.24
CA TYR A 272 -6.62 1.37 21.23
C TYR A 272 -7.45 0.21 21.81
N GLY A 273 -7.65 0.18 23.14
CA GLY A 273 -8.36 -0.88 23.84
C GLY A 273 -7.52 -2.11 24.17
N ILE A 274 -6.18 -2.02 24.08
CA ILE A 274 -5.28 -3.10 24.50
C ILE A 274 -5.16 -3.09 26.02
N ASP A 275 -5.54 -4.19 26.67
CA ASP A 275 -5.43 -4.34 28.12
C ASP A 275 -3.97 -4.45 28.59
N GLU A 276 -3.73 -4.19 29.88
CA GLU A 276 -2.39 -4.16 30.45
C GLU A 276 -1.59 -5.46 30.27
N ARG A 277 -2.26 -6.63 30.22
CA ARG A 277 -1.60 -7.94 30.07
C ARG A 277 -1.05 -8.13 28.66
N ASN A 278 -1.71 -7.52 27.67
CA ASN A 278 -1.32 -7.56 26.26
C ASN A 278 -0.55 -6.31 25.81
N ASN A 279 -0.40 -5.30 26.69
CA ASN A 279 0.31 -4.07 26.38
C ASN A 279 1.82 -4.29 26.37
N ALA A 280 2.39 -4.33 25.16
CA ALA A 280 3.81 -4.56 24.95
C ALA A 280 4.73 -3.52 25.61
N PHE A 281 4.23 -2.35 26.05
CA PHE A 281 5.04 -1.34 26.74
C PHE A 281 5.01 -1.48 28.27
N LEU A 282 4.04 -2.21 28.82
CA LEU A 282 3.93 -2.50 30.26
C LEU A 282 4.56 -3.85 30.65
N GLN A 283 4.59 -4.80 29.70
CA GLN A 283 5.10 -6.15 29.99
C GLN A 283 6.64 -6.18 30.16
N PRO A 284 7.18 -7.07 31.01
CA PRO A 284 8.61 -7.42 31.01
C PRO A 284 9.06 -7.95 29.64
N MET A 285 10.34 -7.78 29.29
CA MET A 285 10.88 -8.21 27.99
C MET A 285 10.62 -9.72 27.75
N GLU A 286 10.80 -10.56 28.78
CA GLU A 286 10.59 -12.01 28.69
C GLU A 286 9.16 -12.45 28.37
N LYS A 287 8.18 -11.56 28.51
CA LYS A 287 6.78 -11.83 28.18
C LYS A 287 6.38 -11.31 26.82
N LEU A 288 7.27 -10.60 26.11
CA LEU A 288 6.98 -10.13 24.77
C LEU A 288 6.93 -11.31 23.80
N VAL A 289 5.88 -11.32 22.98
CA VAL A 289 5.76 -12.19 21.81
C VAL A 289 5.86 -11.30 20.58
N LEU A 290 6.79 -11.64 19.69
CA LEU A 290 7.00 -10.96 18.42
C LEU A 290 6.45 -11.85 17.32
N ARG A 291 5.55 -11.31 16.49
CA ARG A 291 4.97 -12.05 15.37
C ARG A 291 5.55 -11.54 14.07
N GLU A 292 6.21 -12.43 13.33
CA GLU A 292 6.81 -12.12 12.04
C GLU A 292 6.01 -12.81 10.93
N LEU A 293 5.64 -12.05 9.89
CA LEU A 293 4.93 -12.60 8.73
C LEU A 293 5.84 -13.59 7.96
N LEU A 294 5.44 -14.86 7.95
CA LEU A 294 6.08 -15.93 7.18
C LEU A 294 5.44 -16.12 5.82
N VAL A 295 4.11 -16.28 5.81
CA VAL A 295 3.33 -16.55 4.61
C VAL A 295 2.30 -15.45 4.44
N HIS A 296 2.32 -14.83 3.27
CA HIS A 296 1.33 -13.85 2.88
C HIS A 296 -0.08 -14.44 2.88
N SER A 297 -1.06 -13.60 3.21
CA SER A 297 -2.46 -13.96 3.08
C SER A 297 -2.79 -14.27 1.60
N ASP A 298 -3.71 -15.20 1.37
CA ASP A 298 -4.09 -15.61 0.02
C ASP A 298 -5.62 -15.70 -0.12
N TRP A 299 -6.09 -16.10 -1.30
CA TRP A 299 -7.51 -16.19 -1.59
C TRP A 299 -7.93 -17.60 -1.98
N HIS A 300 -8.93 -18.13 -1.29
CA HIS A 300 -9.52 -19.41 -1.65
C HIS A 300 -10.65 -19.22 -2.67
N PHE A 301 -10.47 -19.80 -3.86
CA PHE A 301 -11.55 -19.91 -4.86
C PHE A 301 -12.43 -21.11 -4.53
N GLY A 302 -13.62 -20.86 -3.99
CA GLY A 302 -14.62 -21.88 -3.75
C GLY A 302 -15.27 -22.36 -5.05
N TYR A 303 -15.59 -23.66 -5.12
CA TYR A 303 -16.27 -24.27 -6.27
C TYR A 303 -17.78 -23.95 -6.35
N ARG A 304 -18.35 -23.27 -5.35
CA ARG A 304 -19.76 -22.82 -5.33
C ARG A 304 -19.81 -21.32 -5.08
N ALA A 305 -20.81 -20.65 -5.65
CA ALA A 305 -21.10 -19.25 -5.32
C ALA A 305 -21.22 -19.09 -3.79
N ASN A 306 -20.57 -18.06 -3.23
CA ASN A 306 -20.50 -17.74 -1.79
C ASN A 306 -19.60 -18.65 -0.92
N LYS A 307 -18.63 -19.37 -1.49
CA LYS A 307 -17.59 -20.11 -0.72
C LYS A 307 -16.17 -19.54 -0.85
N ASN A 308 -16.01 -18.36 -1.43
CA ASN A 308 -14.71 -17.72 -1.48
C ASN A 308 -14.40 -17.10 -0.11
N ALA A 309 -13.17 -17.26 0.36
CA ALA A 309 -12.73 -16.71 1.63
C ALA A 309 -11.25 -16.31 1.57
N ILE A 310 -10.89 -15.34 2.41
CA ILE A 310 -9.50 -15.00 2.67
C ILE A 310 -8.85 -16.18 3.40
N ILE A 311 -7.67 -16.57 2.95
CA ILE A 311 -6.74 -17.44 3.68
C ILE A 311 -5.86 -16.49 4.48
N ASP A 312 -5.92 -16.60 5.81
CA ASP A 312 -5.17 -15.73 6.70
C ASP A 312 -3.66 -15.88 6.51
N ALA A 313 -2.94 -14.79 6.74
CA ALA A 313 -1.48 -14.80 6.76
C ALA A 313 -0.95 -15.64 7.93
N GLU A 314 0.16 -16.33 7.71
CA GLU A 314 0.82 -17.15 8.73
C GLU A 314 2.01 -16.40 9.33
N TYR A 315 2.18 -16.53 10.65
CA TYR A 315 3.21 -15.82 11.40
C TYR A 315 4.07 -16.81 12.20
N ALA A 316 5.38 -16.57 12.21
CA ALA A 316 6.28 -17.14 13.21
C ALA A 316 6.20 -16.32 14.49
N GLU A 317 6.33 -16.99 15.63
CA GLU A 317 6.37 -16.34 16.93
C GLU A 317 7.75 -16.44 17.55
N PHE A 318 8.25 -15.33 18.06
CA PHE A 318 9.54 -15.23 18.72
C PHE A 318 9.38 -14.64 20.12
N GLY A 319 10.16 -15.17 21.06
CA GLY A 319 10.29 -14.68 22.41
C GLY A 319 11.51 -13.78 22.54
N VAL A 320 11.57 -13.03 23.63
CA VAL A 320 12.71 -12.16 23.96
C VAL A 320 13.28 -12.58 25.31
N SER A 321 14.60 -12.64 25.45
CA SER A 321 15.25 -12.93 26.73
C SER A 321 15.41 -11.68 27.60
N LYS A 322 15.78 -11.86 28.88
CA LYS A 322 16.22 -10.76 29.77
C LYS A 322 17.36 -9.91 29.20
N SER A 323 18.19 -10.53 28.35
CA SER A 323 19.31 -9.87 27.67
C SER A 323 18.94 -9.36 26.27
N ASN A 324 17.64 -9.20 25.99
CA ASN A 324 17.07 -8.74 24.71
C ASN A 324 17.44 -9.61 23.50
N LYS A 325 17.78 -10.90 23.73
CA LYS A 325 18.00 -11.84 22.63
C LYS A 325 16.67 -12.38 22.14
N VAL A 326 16.44 -12.29 20.83
CA VAL A 326 15.27 -12.87 20.17
C VAL A 326 15.54 -14.34 19.90
N PHE A 327 14.58 -15.21 20.22
CA PHE A 327 14.64 -16.66 19.96
C PHE A 327 13.27 -17.15 19.47
N ASN A 328 13.26 -18.19 18.63
CA ASN A 328 12.03 -18.75 18.09
C ASN A 328 11.25 -19.48 19.20
N LEU A 329 9.93 -19.26 19.30
CA LEU A 329 9.06 -19.98 20.25
C LEU A 329 8.59 -21.33 19.69
N VAL A 330 8.70 -21.52 18.37
CA VAL A 330 8.48 -22.79 17.70
C VAL A 330 9.84 -23.38 17.35
N GLY A 331 10.34 -24.22 18.27
CA GLY A 331 11.52 -25.07 18.12
C GLY A 331 11.20 -26.47 18.64
#